data_AF-A0A9D9H0J3-F1
#
_entry.id   AF-A0A9D9H0J3-F1
#
_cell.length_a   1.000
_cell.length_b   1.000
_cell.length_c   1.000
_cell.angle_alpha   90.00
_cell.angle_beta   90.00
_cell.angle_gamma   90.00
#
_symmetry.space_group_name_H-M   'P 1'
#
loop_
_entity.id
_entity.type
_entity.pdbx_description
1 polymer ?
#
loop_
_entity_poly.entity_id
_entity_poly.type
_entity_poly.pdbx_seq_one_letter_code
_entity_poly.pdbx_strand_id
1 'polypeptide(L)'
;MNNYPLFFKPSGFVAVERCRPKLPLEPKKPTLKLVKKNWFEDLILCFDGLDDERINAKRVEKYNRQMEVYKKELAAYKKQIKHILSSTEMCNFRRKEKERLLKQTRLGQLLSHDVKKGKFEKTFKDLLDNKWGRFISDELEFPLPNGRAYVPDFAYVDAETGLSIDIEIDEPYSLPEKEPIHYVGEDMVRNSFFTDKGWFVVRFAEQQIAECPAACVLYLESVIHHIYEGSDIVCTVPAIPQWTYQDSLRFIRQGLRNSY
;
A
#
# COMPACT_ATOMS: atom_id res chain seq x y z
N MET A 1 -5.26 -18.07 12.80
CA MET A 1 -4.85 -17.11 13.85
C MET A 1 -3.60 -16.41 13.35
N ASN A 2 -3.49 -15.11 13.55
CA ASN A 2 -2.28 -14.36 13.20
C ASN A 2 -1.22 -14.57 14.29
N ASN A 3 0.05 -14.33 13.96
CA ASN A 3 1.16 -14.42 14.91
C ASN A 3 1.87 -13.08 14.98
N TYR A 4 2.30 -12.67 16.17
CA TYR A 4 3.22 -11.56 16.35
C TYR A 4 4.61 -11.88 15.76
N PRO A 5 5.36 -10.88 15.24
CA PRO A 5 4.93 -9.50 15.06
C PRO A 5 3.86 -9.35 13.98
N LEU A 6 2.85 -8.53 14.26
CA LEU A 6 1.78 -8.20 13.32
C LEU A 6 2.19 -6.99 12.50
N PHE A 7 1.89 -6.99 11.20
CA PHE A 7 2.19 -5.87 10.31
C PHE A 7 1.00 -5.53 9.42
N PHE A 8 0.46 -4.32 9.59
CA PHE A 8 -0.66 -3.80 8.81
C PHE A 8 -0.22 -2.65 7.91
N LYS A 9 -0.75 -2.63 6.68
CA LYS A 9 -0.39 -1.69 5.63
C LYS A 9 -1.61 -0.84 5.27
N PRO A 10 -1.43 0.47 4.97
CA PRO A 10 -2.48 1.27 4.34
C PRO A 10 -2.99 0.60 3.06
N SER A 11 -4.32 0.56 2.89
CA SER A 11 -4.97 -0.08 1.73
C SER A 11 -4.49 0.51 0.40
N GLY A 12 -4.30 1.84 0.35
CA GLY A 12 -3.75 2.55 -0.80
C GLY A 12 -2.34 2.06 -1.16
N PHE A 13 -1.50 1.78 -0.18
CA PHE A 13 -0.13 1.29 -0.40
C PHE A 13 -0.13 -0.12 -1.02
N VAL A 14 -1.01 -1.01 -0.54
CA VAL A 14 -1.18 -2.36 -1.11
C VAL A 14 -1.72 -2.29 -2.55
N ALA A 15 -2.60 -1.34 -2.85
CA ALA A 15 -3.16 -1.18 -4.19
C ALA A 15 -2.10 -0.78 -5.24
N VAL A 16 -1.02 -0.09 -4.85
CA VAL A 16 0.05 0.30 -5.78
C VAL A 16 0.74 -0.90 -6.42
N GLU A 17 0.86 -2.02 -5.71
CA GLU A 17 1.46 -3.25 -6.25
C GLU A 17 0.71 -3.80 -7.47
N ARG A 18 -0.57 -3.44 -7.60
CA ARG A 18 -1.44 -3.85 -8.72
C ARG A 18 -1.66 -2.72 -9.72
N CYS A 19 -1.25 -1.50 -9.40
CA CYS A 19 -1.44 -0.33 -10.23
C CYS A 19 -0.59 -0.41 -11.52
N ARG A 20 -1.10 0.23 -12.58
CA ARG A 20 -0.43 0.35 -13.87
C ARG A 20 -0.46 1.80 -14.34
N PRO A 21 0.59 2.26 -15.05
CA PRO A 21 0.60 3.57 -15.65
C PRO A 21 -0.52 3.70 -16.69
N LYS A 22 -1.01 4.93 -16.87
CA LYS A 22 -1.96 5.23 -17.95
C LYS A 22 -1.30 4.97 -19.30
N LEU A 23 -1.94 4.15 -20.13
CA LEU A 23 -1.43 3.82 -21.45
C LEU A 23 -1.83 4.91 -22.47
N PRO A 24 -0.99 5.18 -23.49
CA PRO A 24 -1.37 6.00 -24.63
C PRO A 24 -2.59 5.43 -25.36
N LEU A 25 -3.29 6.26 -26.13
CA LEU A 25 -4.43 5.82 -26.93
C LEU A 25 -3.94 4.99 -28.13
N GLU A 26 -4.61 3.88 -28.39
CA GLU A 26 -4.35 3.08 -29.59
C GLU A 26 -4.75 3.86 -30.84
N PRO A 27 -3.93 3.86 -31.91
CA PRO A 27 -4.29 4.50 -33.16
C PRO A 27 -5.57 3.90 -33.74
N LYS A 28 -6.42 4.73 -34.34
CA LYS A 28 -7.67 4.28 -34.95
C LYS A 28 -7.41 3.68 -36.33
N LYS A 29 -7.87 2.44 -36.53
CA LYS A 29 -7.84 1.80 -37.84
C LYS A 29 -8.72 2.57 -38.84
N PRO A 30 -8.18 2.97 -40.02
CA PRO A 30 -8.97 3.56 -41.10
C PRO A 30 -10.08 2.63 -41.56
N THR A 31 -11.18 3.21 -42.06
CA THR A 31 -12.31 2.46 -42.63
C THR A 31 -12.48 2.80 -44.10
N LEU A 32 -12.70 1.77 -44.93
CA LEU A 32 -13.01 1.95 -46.34
C LEU A 32 -14.53 1.97 -46.51
N LYS A 33 -15.07 3.03 -47.13
CA LYS A 33 -16.47 3.14 -47.49
C LYS A 33 -16.60 3.28 -49.01
N LEU A 34 -17.00 2.21 -49.67
CA LEU A 34 -17.24 2.20 -51.11
C LEU A 34 -18.65 2.70 -51.42
N VAL A 35 -18.82 3.33 -52.58
CA VAL A 35 -20.14 3.54 -53.17
C VAL A 35 -20.70 2.16 -53.50
N LYS A 36 -21.89 1.84 -52.98
CA LYS A 36 -22.64 0.64 -53.35
C LYS A 36 -23.76 1.11 -54.26
N LYS A 37 -23.88 0.54 -55.46
CA LYS A 37 -25.07 0.73 -56.27
C LYS A 37 -26.25 0.06 -55.59
N ASN A 38 -27.40 0.74 -55.55
CA ASN A 38 -28.64 0.06 -55.24
C ASN A 38 -29.12 -0.67 -56.50
N TRP A 39 -29.68 -1.87 -56.33
CA TRP A 39 -30.20 -2.70 -57.43
C TRP A 39 -31.19 -1.96 -58.36
N PHE A 40 -31.79 -0.88 -57.87
CA PHE A 40 -32.71 -0.02 -58.60
C PHE A 40 -32.01 0.95 -59.58
N GLU A 41 -30.78 1.38 -59.28
CA GLU A 41 -29.99 2.32 -60.11
C GLU A 41 -29.36 1.62 -61.32
N ASP A 42 -29.02 0.34 -61.18
CA ASP A 42 -28.53 -0.50 -62.29
C ASP A 42 -29.60 -0.72 -63.39
N LEU A 43 -30.88 -0.59 -63.06
CA LEU A 43 -31.99 -0.77 -64.01
C LEU A 43 -32.24 0.47 -64.90
N ILE A 44 -31.84 1.66 -64.44
CA ILE A 44 -32.21 2.96 -65.07
C ILE A 44 -31.02 3.61 -65.80
N LEU A 45 -29.78 3.38 -65.37
CA LEU A 45 -28.59 4.07 -65.90
C LEU A 45 -27.58 3.08 -66.49
N CYS A 46 -27.74 2.71 -67.76
CA CYS A 46 -26.75 1.89 -68.48
C CYS A 46 -25.42 2.61 -68.81
N PHE A 47 -25.21 3.87 -68.38
CA PHE A 47 -24.06 4.70 -68.81
C PHE A 47 -23.17 5.31 -67.71
N ASP A 48 -23.49 5.19 -66.42
CA ASP A 48 -22.72 5.87 -65.33
C ASP A 48 -21.75 4.96 -64.55
N GLY A 49 -21.61 3.68 -64.92
CA GLY A 49 -20.79 2.71 -64.19
C GLY A 49 -19.29 3.05 -64.11
N LEU A 50 -18.76 3.80 -65.08
CA LEU A 50 -17.36 4.21 -65.13
C LEU A 50 -16.98 5.23 -64.05
N ASP A 51 -17.93 6.07 -63.60
CA ASP A 51 -17.66 7.11 -62.61
C ASP A 51 -17.60 6.57 -61.19
N ASP A 52 -18.48 5.63 -60.83
CA ASP A 52 -18.47 4.95 -59.54
C ASP A 52 -17.20 4.12 -59.33
N GLU A 53 -16.78 3.38 -60.36
CA GLU A 53 -15.53 2.62 -60.34
C GLU A 53 -14.32 3.54 -60.14
N ARG A 54 -14.29 4.67 -60.84
CA ARG A 54 -13.22 5.68 -60.68
C ARG A 54 -13.22 6.33 -59.29
N ILE A 55 -14.39 6.60 -58.71
CA ILE A 55 -14.54 7.12 -57.34
C ILE A 55 -14.06 6.07 -56.33
N ASN A 56 -14.48 4.82 -56.47
CA ASN A 56 -14.08 3.72 -55.61
C ASN A 56 -12.57 3.44 -55.71
N ALA A 57 -11.97 3.50 -56.90
CA ALA A 57 -10.53 3.36 -57.10
C ALA A 57 -9.74 4.42 -56.32
N LYS A 58 -10.13 5.70 -56.40
CA LYS A 58 -9.51 6.78 -55.60
C LYS A 58 -9.68 6.57 -54.09
N ARG A 59 -10.84 6.07 -53.64
CA ARG A 59 -11.09 5.75 -52.23
C ARG A 59 -10.22 4.61 -51.73
N VAL A 60 -10.03 3.56 -52.54
CA VAL A 60 -9.11 2.44 -52.26
C VAL A 60 -7.68 2.94 -52.16
N GLU A 61 -7.22 3.78 -53.08
CA GLU A 61 -5.87 4.34 -53.06
C GLU A 61 -5.63 5.21 -51.80
N LYS A 62 -6.59 6.08 -51.45
CA LYS A 62 -6.55 6.87 -50.22
C LYS A 62 -6.52 5.98 -48.97
N TYR A 63 -7.36 4.95 -48.94
CA TYR A 63 -7.41 3.98 -47.85
C TYR A 63 -6.09 3.22 -47.71
N ASN A 64 -5.48 2.78 -48.81
CA ASN A 64 -4.18 2.10 -48.78
C ASN A 64 -3.09 3.00 -48.19
N ARG A 65 -3.06 4.29 -48.57
CA ARG A 65 -2.15 5.27 -47.95
C ARG A 65 -2.39 5.44 -46.45
N GLN A 66 -3.65 5.57 -46.04
CA GLN A 66 -4.02 5.66 -44.63
C GLN A 66 -3.65 4.38 -43.85
N MET A 67 -3.78 3.21 -44.47
CA MET A 67 -3.41 1.93 -43.87
C MET A 67 -1.90 1.82 -43.65
N GLU A 68 -1.07 2.34 -44.56
CA GLU A 68 0.38 2.37 -44.37
C GLU A 68 0.79 3.29 -43.21
N VAL A 69 0.15 4.46 -43.08
CA VAL A 69 0.34 5.34 -41.93
C VAL A 69 -0.08 4.64 -40.64
N TYR A 70 -1.29 4.07 -40.61
CA TYR A 70 -1.82 3.33 -39.46
C TYR A 70 -0.91 2.17 -39.03
N LYS A 71 -0.35 1.40 -39.96
CA LYS A 71 0.60 0.32 -39.64
C LYS A 71 1.84 0.85 -38.92
N LYS A 72 2.39 1.98 -39.37
CA LYS A 72 3.55 2.63 -38.73
C LYS A 72 3.20 3.13 -37.33
N GLU A 73 2.07 3.80 -37.18
CA GLU A 73 1.57 4.28 -35.88
C GLU A 73 1.32 3.11 -34.91
N LEU A 74 0.72 2.03 -35.38
CA LEU A 74 0.46 0.83 -34.57
C LEU A 74 1.76 0.16 -34.12
N ALA A 75 2.78 0.10 -34.99
CA ALA A 75 4.10 -0.43 -34.63
C ALA A 75 4.79 0.43 -33.56
N ALA A 76 4.75 1.76 -33.71
CA ALA A 76 5.28 2.70 -32.73
C ALA A 76 4.55 2.60 -31.39
N TYR A 77 3.22 2.56 -31.42
CA TYR A 77 2.36 2.34 -30.24
C TYR A 77 2.75 1.05 -29.51
N LYS A 78 2.83 -0.09 -30.21
CA LYS A 78 3.23 -1.38 -29.61
C LYS A 78 4.60 -1.31 -28.94
N LYS A 79 5.58 -0.65 -29.59
CA LYS A 79 6.92 -0.44 -29.02
C LYS A 79 6.86 0.40 -27.74
N GLN A 80 6.08 1.48 -27.75
CA GLN A 80 5.89 2.36 -26.60
C GLN A 80 5.23 1.63 -25.43
N ILE A 81 4.17 0.84 -25.68
CA ILE A 81 3.50 0.02 -24.65
C ILE A 81 4.48 -0.98 -24.04
N LYS A 82 5.28 -1.67 -24.87
CA LYS A 82 6.29 -2.61 -24.38
C LYS A 82 7.31 -1.94 -23.45
N HIS A 83 7.71 -0.71 -23.76
CA HIS A 83 8.61 0.08 -22.92
C HIS A 83 7.95 0.47 -21.59
N ILE A 84 6.75 1.05 -21.63
CA ILE A 84 6.00 1.47 -20.44
C ILE A 84 5.74 0.30 -19.48
N LEU A 85 5.43 -0.88 -20.04
CA LEU A 85 5.17 -2.10 -19.28
C LEU A 85 6.43 -2.92 -19.00
N SER A 86 7.62 -2.40 -19.32
CA SER A 86 8.87 -3.04 -18.92
C SER A 86 9.00 -3.08 -17.40
N SER A 87 9.72 -4.07 -16.87
CA SER A 87 9.90 -4.24 -15.43
C SER A 87 10.47 -2.99 -14.76
N THR A 88 11.50 -2.38 -15.36
CA THR A 88 12.14 -1.17 -14.84
C THR A 88 11.19 0.01 -14.75
N GLU A 89 10.45 0.30 -15.82
CA GLU A 89 9.50 1.42 -15.85
C GLU A 89 8.33 1.19 -14.88
N MET A 90 7.85 -0.06 -14.80
CA MET A 90 6.81 -0.46 -13.84
C MET A 90 7.28 -0.28 -12.38
N CYS A 91 8.50 -0.70 -12.05
CA CYS A 91 9.07 -0.50 -10.71
C CYS A 91 9.20 1.00 -10.39
N ASN A 92 9.73 1.80 -11.32
CA ASN A 92 9.86 3.24 -11.15
C ASN A 92 8.50 3.93 -10.96
N PHE A 93 7.49 3.53 -11.74
CA PHE A 93 6.12 4.04 -11.61
C PHE A 93 5.55 3.73 -10.22
N ARG A 94 5.62 2.46 -9.78
CA ARG A 94 5.11 2.04 -8.48
C ARG A 94 5.82 2.73 -7.32
N ARG A 95 7.15 2.89 -7.41
CA ARG A 95 7.93 3.63 -6.41
C ARG A 95 7.43 5.07 -6.28
N LYS A 96 7.25 5.78 -7.40
CA LYS A 96 6.70 7.14 -7.40
C LYS A 96 5.29 7.22 -6.82
N GLU A 97 4.43 6.25 -7.10
CA GLU A 97 3.08 6.21 -6.50
C GLU A 97 3.13 5.95 -4.99
N LYS A 98 4.02 5.06 -4.52
CA LYS A 98 4.26 4.87 -3.07
C LYS A 98 4.72 6.17 -2.41
N GLU A 99 5.74 6.82 -2.96
CA GLU A 99 6.24 8.11 -2.47
C GLU A 99 5.12 9.17 -2.42
N ARG A 100 4.26 9.22 -3.45
CA ARG A 100 3.11 10.12 -3.49
C ARG A 100 2.11 9.84 -2.37
N LEU A 101 1.86 8.57 -2.05
CA LEU A 101 0.94 8.18 -0.98
C LEU A 101 1.52 8.48 0.41
N LEU A 102 2.81 8.23 0.64
CA LEU A 102 3.46 8.54 1.93
C LEU A 102 3.36 10.03 2.25
N LYS A 103 3.51 10.90 1.25
CA LYS A 103 3.32 12.36 1.43
C LYS A 103 1.90 12.79 1.82
N GLN A 104 0.92 11.88 1.76
CA GLN A 104 -0.47 12.13 2.16
C GLN A 104 -0.77 11.64 3.57
N THR A 105 0.22 11.04 4.26
CA THR A 105 0.09 10.58 5.65
C THR A 105 -0.29 11.73 6.56
N ARG A 106 -1.30 11.51 7.41
CA ARG A 106 -1.76 12.51 8.39
C ARG A 106 -1.02 12.29 9.70
N LEU A 107 -0.22 13.26 10.11
CA LEU A 107 0.54 13.18 11.36
C LEU A 107 -0.37 13.36 12.59
N GLY A 108 0.05 12.77 13.70
CA GLY A 108 -0.54 13.01 15.01
C GLY A 108 -0.17 14.39 15.55
N GLN A 109 -0.81 14.79 16.64
CA GLN A 109 -0.43 16.00 17.38
C GLN A 109 0.42 15.62 18.59
N LEU A 110 1.13 16.61 19.16
CA LEU A 110 1.87 16.40 20.39
C LEU A 110 0.90 16.05 21.53
N LEU A 111 1.28 15.05 22.31
CA LEU A 111 0.56 14.59 23.47
C LEU A 111 0.39 15.73 24.48
N SER A 112 -0.81 15.81 25.06
CA SER A 112 -1.21 16.89 25.96
C SER A 112 -1.30 16.47 27.43
N HIS A 113 -1.03 15.21 27.74
CA HIS A 113 -1.22 14.61 29.06
C HIS A 113 -0.25 13.45 29.30
N ASP A 114 -0.03 13.08 30.57
CA ASP A 114 0.82 11.94 30.90
C ASP A 114 0.13 10.62 30.55
N VAL A 115 0.83 9.76 29.83
CA VAL A 115 0.37 8.41 29.46
C VAL A 115 1.14 7.39 30.27
N LYS A 116 0.40 6.39 30.75
CA LYS A 116 0.97 5.30 31.51
C LYS A 116 1.78 4.39 30.61
N LYS A 117 3.04 4.19 30.97
CA LYS A 117 3.99 3.34 30.24
C LYS A 117 3.99 1.91 30.80
N GLY A 118 4.12 0.93 29.92
CA GLY A 118 4.27 -0.49 30.17
C GLY A 118 5.65 -0.86 30.73
N LYS A 119 5.82 -2.14 31.09
CA LYS A 119 6.99 -2.65 31.83
C LYS A 119 8.29 -2.50 31.03
N PHE A 120 8.26 -2.76 29.73
CA PHE A 120 9.46 -2.81 28.87
C PHE A 120 9.61 -1.60 27.94
N GLU A 121 8.68 -0.67 27.95
CA GLU A 121 8.68 0.48 27.03
C GLU A 121 9.95 1.30 27.14
N LYS A 122 10.40 1.65 28.35
CA LYS A 122 11.60 2.45 28.53
C LYS A 122 12.84 1.80 27.90
N THR A 123 13.09 0.53 28.21
CA THR A 123 14.25 -0.20 27.69
C THR A 123 14.19 -0.37 26.17
N PHE A 124 12.99 -0.61 25.63
CA PHE A 124 12.83 -0.69 24.18
C PHE A 124 13.02 0.66 23.50
N LYS A 125 12.51 1.75 24.11
CA LYS A 125 12.71 3.12 23.64
C LYS A 125 14.19 3.46 23.49
N ASP A 126 15.02 3.11 24.48
CA ASP A 126 16.46 3.35 24.41
C ASP A 126 17.09 2.68 23.17
N LEU A 127 16.65 1.47 22.81
CA LEU A 127 17.12 0.78 21.60
C LEU A 127 16.62 1.44 20.31
N LEU A 128 15.35 1.86 20.29
CA LEU A 128 14.77 2.58 19.16
C LEU A 128 15.46 3.93 18.94
N ASP A 129 15.68 4.70 20.01
CA ASP A 129 16.38 5.99 20.00
C ASP A 129 17.84 5.82 19.54
N ASN A 130 18.53 4.78 20.02
CA ASN A 130 19.89 4.49 19.58
C ASN A 130 19.96 4.18 18.07
N LYS A 131 18.92 3.56 17.50
CA LYS A 131 18.88 3.17 16.09
C LYS A 131 18.41 4.30 15.17
N TRP A 132 17.35 5.02 15.55
CA TRP A 132 16.66 5.99 14.70
C TRP A 132 16.53 7.39 15.30
N GLY A 133 16.84 7.58 16.59
CA GLY A 133 16.93 8.87 17.26
C GLY A 133 15.72 9.76 16.99
N ARG A 134 15.95 10.85 16.25
CA ARG A 134 14.96 11.88 15.94
C ARG A 134 13.69 11.39 15.25
N PHE A 135 13.69 10.18 14.67
CA PHE A 135 12.51 9.61 14.01
C PHE A 135 11.58 8.90 14.99
N ILE A 136 11.99 8.66 16.23
CA ILE A 136 11.17 7.97 17.24
C ILE A 136 10.51 9.01 18.15
N SER A 137 9.21 8.86 18.38
CA SER A 137 8.44 9.66 19.32
C SER A 137 7.46 8.78 20.07
N ASP A 138 7.33 9.01 21.38
CA ASP A 138 6.32 8.39 22.25
C ASP A 138 5.39 9.46 22.86
N GLU A 139 5.32 10.62 22.18
CA GLU A 139 4.62 11.83 22.58
C GLU A 139 3.61 12.26 21.50
N LEU A 140 3.08 11.30 20.72
CA LEU A 140 2.07 11.59 19.71
C LEU A 140 0.70 11.07 20.13
N GLU A 141 -0.34 11.85 19.84
CA GLU A 141 -1.72 11.46 20.03
C GLU A 141 -2.58 11.75 18.80
N PHE A 142 -3.65 10.98 18.68
CA PHE A 142 -4.73 11.21 17.73
C PHE A 142 -6.05 11.37 18.47
N PRO A 143 -6.52 12.61 18.69
CA PRO A 143 -7.79 12.87 19.35
C PRO A 143 -8.96 12.25 18.60
N LEU A 144 -9.92 11.75 19.37
CA LEU A 144 -11.15 11.15 18.88
C LEU A 144 -12.34 12.04 19.28
N PRO A 145 -13.46 12.00 18.52
CA PRO A 145 -14.64 12.83 18.80
C PRO A 145 -15.26 12.62 20.20
N ASN A 146 -15.01 11.46 20.83
CA ASN A 146 -15.51 11.13 22.16
C ASN A 146 -14.65 11.67 23.30
N GLY A 147 -13.66 12.52 23.01
CA GLY A 147 -12.74 13.09 24.01
C GLY A 147 -11.63 12.15 24.46
N ARG A 148 -11.55 10.92 23.91
CA ARG A 148 -10.39 10.03 24.08
C ARG A 148 -9.36 10.33 22.98
N ALA A 149 -8.18 9.73 23.07
CA ALA A 149 -7.20 9.72 22.00
C ALA A 149 -6.63 8.31 21.81
N TYR A 150 -6.16 8.03 20.60
CA TYR A 150 -5.22 6.93 20.40
C TYR A 150 -3.81 7.47 20.56
N VAL A 151 -3.03 6.79 21.41
CA VAL A 151 -1.63 7.10 21.68
C VAL A 151 -0.84 5.85 21.29
N PRO A 152 0.07 5.93 20.31
CA PRO A 152 1.06 4.89 20.05
C PRO A 152 1.97 4.70 21.26
N ASP A 153 2.40 3.46 21.54
CA ASP A 153 3.51 3.26 22.49
C ASP A 153 4.77 3.94 21.95
N PHE A 154 5.05 3.73 20.66
CA PHE A 154 6.03 4.48 19.90
C PHE A 154 5.53 4.78 18.49
N ALA A 155 6.01 5.87 17.93
CA ALA A 155 5.81 6.26 16.55
C ALA A 155 7.18 6.42 15.88
N TYR A 156 7.39 5.71 14.78
CA TYR A 156 8.44 6.09 13.83
C TYR A 156 7.84 7.11 12.86
N VAL A 157 8.41 8.30 12.77
CA VAL A 157 7.95 9.38 11.90
C VAL A 157 9.12 9.98 11.13
N ASP A 158 9.16 9.70 9.83
CA ASP A 158 10.00 10.41 8.88
C ASP A 158 9.16 11.43 8.13
N ALA A 159 9.16 12.67 8.64
CA ALA A 159 8.35 13.75 8.09
C ALA A 159 8.79 14.18 6.67
N GLU A 160 10.02 13.88 6.24
CA GLU A 160 10.52 14.24 4.92
C GLU A 160 9.85 13.38 3.83
N THR A 161 9.73 12.09 4.10
CA THR A 161 9.11 11.12 3.18
C THR A 161 7.62 10.96 3.43
N GLY A 162 7.15 11.26 4.65
CA GLY A 162 5.80 10.99 5.13
C GLY A 162 5.61 9.55 5.60
N LEU A 163 6.69 8.77 5.78
CA LEU A 163 6.61 7.46 6.40
C LEU A 163 6.27 7.60 7.88
N SER A 164 5.19 6.95 8.31
CA SER A 164 4.82 6.86 9.71
C SER A 164 4.42 5.44 10.09
N ILE A 165 4.94 4.95 11.21
CA ILE A 165 4.67 3.61 11.73
C ILE A 165 4.24 3.74 13.19
N ASP A 166 3.05 3.23 13.50
CA ASP A 166 2.54 2.99 14.84
C ASP A 166 3.16 1.68 15.34
N ILE A 167 3.97 1.76 16.40
CA ILE A 167 4.73 0.64 16.96
C ILE A 167 4.16 0.37 18.35
N GLU A 168 3.67 -0.85 18.53
CA GLU A 168 2.88 -1.25 19.69
C GLU A 168 3.48 -2.47 20.39
N ILE A 169 3.36 -2.48 21.72
CA ILE A 169 3.72 -3.57 22.60
C ILE A 169 2.42 -4.12 23.21
N ASP A 170 1.92 -5.19 22.62
CA ASP A 170 0.67 -5.81 23.05
C ASP A 170 0.93 -6.64 24.31
N GLU A 171 0.25 -6.27 25.38
CA GLU A 171 0.29 -6.98 26.64
C GLU A 171 -0.98 -7.83 26.81
N PRO A 172 -0.86 -9.06 27.35
CA PRO A 172 -2.01 -9.94 27.44
C PRO A 172 -3.07 -9.44 28.42
N TYR A 173 -2.68 -8.63 29.39
CA TYR A 173 -3.56 -8.05 30.42
C TYR A 173 -2.92 -6.82 31.09
N SER A 174 -3.72 -5.92 31.65
CA SER A 174 -3.25 -4.73 32.37
C SER A 174 -2.60 -5.09 33.71
N LEU A 175 -1.55 -4.37 34.12
CA LEU A 175 -0.87 -4.67 35.40
C LEU A 175 -1.70 -4.39 36.66
N PRO A 176 -2.41 -3.25 36.80
CA PRO A 176 -3.14 -2.96 38.04
C PRO A 176 -4.47 -3.69 38.14
N GLU A 177 -5.28 -3.67 37.09
CA GLU A 177 -6.65 -4.19 37.11
C GLU A 177 -6.69 -5.68 36.76
N LYS A 178 -5.62 -6.22 36.16
CA LYS A 178 -5.52 -7.62 35.70
C LYS A 178 -6.65 -7.97 34.73
N GLU A 179 -6.95 -7.06 33.81
CA GLU A 179 -7.97 -7.25 32.79
C GLU A 179 -7.33 -7.52 31.42
N PRO A 180 -7.89 -8.42 30.58
CA PRO A 180 -7.47 -8.55 29.18
C PRO A 180 -7.62 -7.24 28.41
N ILE A 181 -6.56 -6.78 27.73
CA ILE A 181 -6.55 -5.48 27.05
C ILE A 181 -6.21 -5.55 25.56
N HIS A 182 -5.35 -6.48 25.16
CA HIS A 182 -5.09 -6.80 23.75
C HIS A 182 -5.43 -8.26 23.54
N TYR A 183 -6.19 -8.58 22.49
CA TYR A 183 -6.50 -9.96 22.10
C TYR A 183 -7.09 -9.96 20.68
N VAL A 184 -7.23 -11.16 20.09
CA VAL A 184 -7.80 -11.32 18.75
C VAL A 184 -9.13 -10.56 18.61
N GLY A 185 -9.13 -9.55 17.74
CA GLY A 185 -10.32 -8.77 17.38
C GLY A 185 -10.45 -7.41 18.08
N GLU A 186 -9.77 -7.20 19.22
CA GLU A 186 -9.92 -5.98 20.02
C GLU A 186 -9.37 -4.74 19.29
N ASP A 187 -8.14 -4.85 18.76
CA ASP A 187 -7.42 -3.71 18.18
C ASP A 187 -7.77 -3.43 16.71
N MET A 188 -8.76 -4.12 16.11
CA MET A 188 -9.07 -3.99 14.68
C MET A 188 -9.48 -2.58 14.28
N VAL A 189 -10.28 -1.91 15.12
CA VAL A 189 -10.73 -0.53 14.87
C VAL A 189 -9.56 0.44 14.97
N ARG A 190 -8.67 0.26 15.95
CA ARG A 190 -7.46 1.05 16.12
C ARG A 190 -6.53 0.90 14.92
N ASN A 191 -6.23 -0.33 14.51
CA ASN A 191 -5.38 -0.60 13.34
C ASN A 191 -5.96 0.03 12.06
N SER A 192 -7.28 -0.06 11.87
CA SER A 192 -7.98 0.58 10.74
C SER A 192 -7.85 2.11 10.80
N PHE A 193 -8.01 2.70 11.98
CA PHE A 193 -7.89 4.15 12.18
C PHE A 193 -6.52 4.70 11.77
N PHE A 194 -5.42 4.00 12.11
CA PHE A 194 -4.06 4.38 11.73
C PHE A 194 -3.80 4.15 10.24
N THR A 195 -4.18 2.98 9.72
CA THR A 195 -3.97 2.65 8.30
C THR A 195 -4.76 3.56 7.35
N ASP A 196 -5.94 4.02 7.75
CA ASP A 196 -6.72 5.04 7.02
C ASP A 196 -6.06 6.42 7.00
N LYS A 197 -5.13 6.70 7.93
CA LYS A 197 -4.32 7.94 7.96
C LYS A 197 -3.00 7.81 7.24
N GLY A 198 -2.74 6.68 6.58
CA GLY A 198 -1.48 6.40 5.89
C GLY A 198 -0.39 5.83 6.78
N TRP A 199 -0.70 5.52 8.05
CA TRP A 199 0.27 4.90 8.95
C TRP A 199 0.35 3.40 8.72
N PHE A 200 1.56 2.86 8.80
CA PHE A 200 1.75 1.44 8.99
C PHE A 200 1.57 1.11 10.46
N VAL A 201 1.22 -0.13 10.79
CA VAL A 201 1.12 -0.58 12.18
C VAL A 201 1.97 -1.83 12.34
N VAL A 202 2.87 -1.80 13.32
CA VAL A 202 3.66 -2.96 13.76
C VAL A 202 3.34 -3.23 15.21
N ARG A 203 2.86 -4.44 15.53
CA ARG A 203 2.56 -4.84 16.90
C ARG A 203 3.44 -6.01 17.30
N PHE A 204 4.12 -5.88 18.43
CA PHE A 204 4.88 -6.95 19.07
C PHE A 204 4.11 -7.49 20.25
N ALA A 205 4.28 -8.77 20.57
CA ALA A 205 3.91 -9.24 21.90
C ALA A 205 4.90 -8.70 22.93
N GLU A 206 4.44 -8.33 24.13
CA GLU A 206 5.31 -7.89 25.22
C GLU A 206 6.48 -8.87 25.47
N GLN A 207 6.20 -10.17 25.41
CA GLN A 207 7.22 -11.21 25.59
C GLN A 207 8.35 -11.12 24.53
N GLN A 208 8.06 -10.74 23.28
CA GLN A 208 9.09 -10.57 22.25
C GLN A 208 10.03 -9.41 22.60
N ILE A 209 9.46 -8.32 23.14
CA ILE A 209 10.25 -7.17 23.62
C ILE A 209 11.07 -7.55 24.85
N ALA A 210 10.52 -8.35 25.76
CA ALA A 210 11.23 -8.80 26.95
C ALA A 210 12.42 -9.71 26.62
N GLU A 211 12.21 -10.70 25.75
CA GLU A 211 13.18 -11.78 25.51
C GLU A 211 14.15 -11.49 24.36
N CYS A 212 13.72 -10.75 23.33
CA CYS A 212 14.50 -10.52 22.12
C CYS A 212 14.35 -9.10 21.54
N PRO A 213 14.55 -8.03 22.33
CA PRO A 213 14.28 -6.67 21.89
C PRO A 213 15.13 -6.25 20.69
N ALA A 214 16.39 -6.69 20.62
CA ALA A 214 17.27 -6.41 19.47
C ALA A 214 16.74 -7.03 18.16
N ALA A 215 16.14 -8.22 18.21
CA ALA A 215 15.52 -8.83 17.04
C ALA A 215 14.27 -8.05 16.59
N CYS A 216 13.53 -7.46 17.54
CA CYS A 216 12.38 -6.60 17.24
C CYS A 216 12.81 -5.31 16.52
N VAL A 217 13.93 -4.71 16.91
CA VAL A 217 14.54 -3.58 16.18
C VAL A 217 14.95 -3.98 14.76
N LEU A 218 15.60 -5.14 14.58
CA LEU A 218 15.97 -5.62 13.25
C LEU A 218 14.75 -5.91 12.36
N TYR A 219 13.67 -6.41 12.95
CA TYR A 219 12.40 -6.58 12.24
C TYR A 219 11.85 -5.24 11.74
N LEU A 220 11.78 -4.23 12.60
CA LEU A 220 11.35 -2.86 12.23
C LEU A 220 12.23 -2.27 11.12
N GLU A 221 13.55 -2.47 11.18
CA GLU A 221 14.48 -2.06 10.11
C GLU A 221 14.14 -2.73 8.78
N SER A 222 13.87 -4.04 8.78
CA SER A 222 13.47 -4.75 7.57
C SER A 222 12.10 -4.29 7.04
N VAL A 223 11.17 -3.90 7.91
CA VAL A 223 9.88 -3.32 7.53
C VAL A 223 10.08 -1.98 6.85
N ILE A 224 10.93 -1.10 7.40
CA ILE A 224 11.24 0.21 6.81
C ILE A 224 11.88 0.02 5.42
N HIS A 225 12.86 -0.88 5.28
CA HIS A 225 13.46 -1.20 3.98
C HIS A 225 12.45 -1.78 2.99
N HIS A 226 11.56 -2.68 3.44
CA HIS A 226 10.49 -3.22 2.60
C HIS A 226 9.57 -2.11 2.07
N ILE A 227 9.25 -1.11 2.89
CA ILE A 227 8.38 -0.01 2.48
C ILE A 227 9.03 0.85 1.39
N TYR A 228 10.31 1.19 1.56
CA TYR A 228 11.04 2.03 0.59
C TYR A 228 11.44 1.28 -0.68
N GLU A 229 12.00 0.09 -0.53
CA GLU A 229 12.72 -0.61 -1.59
C GLU A 229 11.96 -1.83 -2.12
N GLY A 230 10.96 -2.32 -1.37
CA GLY A 230 10.26 -3.56 -1.69
C GLY A 230 11.09 -4.82 -1.40
N SER A 231 12.12 -4.71 -0.56
CA SER A 231 12.91 -5.85 -0.09
C SER A 231 12.08 -6.82 0.75
N ASP A 232 12.51 -8.07 0.87
CA ASP A 232 11.81 -9.05 1.72
C ASP A 232 11.95 -8.68 3.21
N ILE A 233 10.86 -8.84 3.95
CA ILE A 233 10.84 -8.63 5.41
C ILE A 233 11.54 -9.82 6.07
N VAL A 234 12.57 -9.53 6.86
CA VAL A 234 13.33 -10.55 7.57
C VAL A 234 12.81 -10.61 9.01
N CYS A 235 12.20 -11.73 9.39
CA CYS A 235 11.69 -11.95 10.73
C CYS A 235 12.53 -13.00 11.46
N THR A 236 13.40 -12.53 12.36
CA THR A 236 14.16 -13.37 13.30
C THR A 236 13.51 -13.43 14.68
N VAL A 237 12.47 -12.63 14.92
CA VAL A 237 11.68 -12.63 16.14
C VAL A 237 10.87 -13.93 16.20
N PRO A 238 10.89 -14.69 17.31
CA PRO A 238 10.07 -15.88 17.48
C PRO A 238 8.58 -15.55 17.32
N ALA A 239 7.88 -16.31 16.48
CA ALA A 239 6.46 -16.09 16.26
C ALA A 239 5.64 -16.48 17.49
N ILE A 240 4.84 -15.55 18.02
CA ILE A 240 3.92 -15.81 19.13
C ILE A 240 2.49 -15.76 18.59
N PRO A 241 1.68 -16.82 18.74
CA PRO A 241 0.27 -16.77 18.36
C PRO A 241 -0.46 -15.63 19.06
N GLN A 242 -1.25 -14.87 18.30
CA GLN A 242 -2.11 -13.85 18.91
C GLN A 242 -3.10 -14.54 19.84
N TRP A 243 -3.09 -14.12 21.11
CA TRP A 243 -3.88 -14.75 22.15
C TRP A 243 -5.35 -14.31 22.11
N THR A 244 -6.23 -15.22 22.48
CA THR A 244 -7.66 -14.93 22.65
C THR A 244 -7.93 -14.29 24.01
N TYR A 245 -9.13 -13.75 24.21
CA TYR A 245 -9.59 -13.31 25.53
C TYR A 245 -9.44 -14.40 26.61
N GLN A 246 -9.75 -15.66 26.28
CA GLN A 246 -9.62 -16.79 27.21
C GLN A 246 -8.16 -17.10 27.55
N ASP A 247 -7.25 -16.95 26.60
CA ASP A 247 -5.81 -17.11 26.83
C ASP A 247 -5.30 -16.02 27.78
N SER A 248 -5.73 -14.77 27.63
CA SER A 248 -5.41 -13.69 28.56
C SER A 248 -5.85 -14.02 29.99
N LEU A 249 -7.07 -14.54 30.18
CA LEU A 249 -7.53 -15.00 31.50
C LEU A 249 -6.70 -16.14 32.08
N ARG A 250 -6.14 -17.02 31.23
CA ARG A 250 -5.20 -18.06 31.66
C ARG A 250 -3.85 -17.44 32.06
N PHE A 251 -3.34 -16.50 31.27
CA PHE A 251 -2.07 -15.82 31.52
C PHE A 251 -2.09 -14.98 32.80
N ILE A 252 -3.22 -14.35 33.13
CA ILE A 252 -3.43 -13.67 34.41
C ILE A 252 -3.24 -14.64 35.58
N ARG A 253 -3.92 -15.80 35.54
CA ARG A 253 -3.85 -16.83 36.58
C ARG A 253 -2.45 -17.41 36.74
N GLN A 254 -1.70 -17.50 35.64
CA GLN A 254 -0.32 -17.98 35.63
C GLN A 254 0.70 -16.90 36.01
N GLY A 255 0.30 -15.64 36.07
CA GLY A 255 1.21 -14.52 36.28
C GLY A 255 2.24 -14.39 35.16
N LEU A 256 1.85 -14.63 33.91
CA LEU A 256 2.75 -14.71 32.75
C LEU A 256 3.71 -13.51 32.64
N ARG A 257 3.23 -12.28 32.84
CA ARG A 257 4.07 -11.06 32.76
C ARG A 257 5.18 -10.99 33.83
N ASN A 258 5.16 -11.88 34.82
CA ASN A 258 6.21 -12.02 35.84
C ASN A 258 7.22 -13.12 35.49
N SER A 259 6.96 -13.96 34.47
CA SER A 259 7.87 -15.05 34.10
C SER A 259 8.99 -14.61 33.16
N TYR A 260 8.91 -13.40 32.62
CA TYR A 260 9.94 -12.75 31.82
C TYR A 260 10.28 -11.36 32.37
#